data_AF-E9J9V9-F1
#
_entry.id   AF-E9J9V9-F1
#
_cell.length_a   1.000
_cell.length_b   1.000
_cell.length_c   1.000
_cell.angle_alpha   90.00
_cell.angle_beta   90.00
_cell.angle_gamma   90.00
#
_symmetry.space_group_name_H-M   'P 1'
#
loop_
_entity.id
_entity.type
_entity.pdbx_description
1 polymer ?
#
loop_
_entity_poly.entity_id
_entity_poly.type
_entity_poly.pdbx_seq_one_letter_code
_entity_poly.pdbx_strand_id
1 'polypeptide(L)'
;MIGWWAIGMCAIRILPLYTHISIKFIGEESTASGQKVELTDAPTWVIDPIDGTMNFVHGLPYTCVSVALLINKVAEIGIVYNPIMEQLFTARKGQGAFLNGAPIHVSNEKGK
;
A
#
# COMPACT_ATOMS: atom_id res chain seq x y z
N MET A 1 4.55 7.42 -18.47
CA MET A 1 5.24 8.13 -17.36
C MET A 1 4.25 8.47 -16.24
N ILE A 2 3.53 7.47 -15.70
CA ILE A 2 2.49 7.66 -14.65
C ILE A 2 2.98 7.21 -13.26
N GLY A 3 4.00 6.34 -13.18
CA GLY A 3 4.44 5.73 -11.91
C GLY A 3 5.08 6.69 -10.90
N TRP A 4 5.77 7.75 -11.33
CA TRP A 4 6.50 8.62 -10.41
C TRP A 4 5.62 9.62 -9.65
N TRP A 5 4.43 9.96 -10.17
CA TRP A 5 3.53 10.91 -9.49
C TRP A 5 2.74 10.26 -8.35
N ALA A 6 2.30 9.00 -8.48
CA ALA A 6 1.57 8.31 -7.43
C ALA A 6 2.48 7.95 -6.23
N ILE A 7 3.73 7.52 -6.50
CA ILE A 7 4.75 7.32 -5.48
C ILE A 7 5.10 8.65 -4.81
N GLY A 8 5.26 9.73 -5.59
CA GLY A 8 5.53 11.07 -5.08
C GLY A 8 4.41 11.62 -4.18
N MET A 9 3.13 11.41 -4.51
CA MET A 9 2.02 11.90 -3.68
C MET A 9 1.82 11.09 -2.39
N CYS A 10 2.01 9.76 -2.42
CA CYS A 10 2.03 8.94 -1.19
C CYS A 10 3.24 9.27 -0.32
N ALA A 11 4.43 9.44 -0.92
CA ALA A 11 5.64 9.81 -0.20
C ALA A 11 5.53 11.20 0.44
N ILE A 12 5.18 12.24 -0.32
CA ILE A 12 5.26 13.63 0.14
C ILE A 12 4.21 13.97 1.21
N ARG A 13 3.05 13.28 1.25
CA ARG A 13 2.01 13.52 2.26
C ARG A 13 2.10 12.64 3.51
N ILE A 14 2.76 11.48 3.45
CA ILE A 14 2.83 10.50 4.56
C ILE A 14 4.19 10.55 5.29
N LEU A 15 5.27 10.94 4.62
CA LEU A 15 6.64 10.93 5.17
C LEU A 15 6.97 11.96 6.27
N PRO A 16 6.32 13.14 6.43
CA PRO A 16 6.82 14.12 7.39
C PRO A 16 6.49 13.85 8.87
N LEU A 17 5.76 12.79 9.22
CA LEU A 17 5.33 12.56 10.62
C LEU A 17 6.29 11.72 11.47
N TYR A 18 7.37 11.13 10.93
CA TYR A 18 8.24 10.23 11.69
C TYR A 18 9.75 10.37 11.36
N THR A 19 10.26 11.60 11.32
CA THR A 19 11.68 11.89 11.02
C THR A 19 12.68 11.52 12.12
N HIS A 20 12.24 10.86 13.21
CA HIS A 20 13.10 10.45 14.33
C HIS A 20 13.11 8.93 14.63
N ILE A 21 12.43 8.12 13.83
CA ILE A 21 12.44 6.66 13.96
C ILE A 21 13.17 6.06 12.76
N SER A 22 14.02 5.07 13.00
CA SER A 22 14.62 4.25 11.94
C SER A 22 13.52 3.44 11.26
N ILE A 23 12.93 3.99 10.22
CA ILE A 23 11.87 3.36 9.42
C ILE A 23 12.51 2.44 8.37
N LYS A 24 12.03 1.21 8.26
CA LYS A 24 12.44 0.28 7.19
C LYS A 24 11.49 0.33 6.01
N PHE A 25 12.01 0.03 4.82
CA PHE A 25 11.24 -0.06 3.58
C PHE A 25 11.41 -1.45 2.96
N ILE A 26 10.31 -2.02 2.50
CA ILE A 26 10.27 -3.27 1.74
C ILE A 26 9.49 -2.98 0.46
N GLY A 27 10.17 -3.04 -0.68
CA GLY A 27 9.54 -2.91 -2.00
C GLY A 27 9.60 -4.23 -2.77
N GLU A 28 8.55 -4.58 -3.50
CA GLU A 28 8.51 -5.75 -4.40
C GLU A 28 9.72 -5.76 -5.34
N GLU A 29 9.99 -4.65 -6.02
CA GLU A 29 11.15 -4.48 -6.91
C GLU A 29 12.51 -4.57 -6.16
N SER A 30 12.56 -4.14 -4.89
CA SER A 30 13.77 -4.27 -4.07
C SER A 30 14.04 -5.73 -3.70
N THR A 31 12.99 -6.53 -3.49
CA THR A 31 13.13 -7.98 -3.23
C THR A 31 13.63 -8.73 -4.46
N ALA A 32 13.18 -8.34 -5.66
CA ALA A 32 13.61 -8.91 -6.93
C ALA A 32 15.11 -8.70 -7.20
N SER A 33 15.72 -7.66 -6.61
CA SER A 33 17.17 -7.39 -6.69
C SER A 33 18.03 -8.29 -5.77
N GLY A 34 17.42 -9.20 -5.03
CA GLY A 34 18.11 -10.12 -4.12
C GLY A 34 18.38 -9.55 -2.73
N GLN A 35 17.80 -8.41 -2.37
CA GLN A 35 17.84 -7.94 -0.98
C GLN A 35 17.09 -8.92 -0.08
N LYS A 36 17.77 -9.41 0.95
CA LYS A 36 17.16 -10.23 2.00
C LYS A 36 16.16 -9.37 2.76
N VAL A 37 14.89 -9.63 2.55
CA VAL A 37 13.81 -8.96 3.26
C VAL A 37 13.55 -9.67 4.58
N GLU A 38 13.85 -8.98 5.67
CA GLU A 38 13.53 -9.43 7.01
C GLU A 38 12.52 -8.48 7.65
N LEU A 39 11.31 -8.99 7.90
CA LEU A 39 10.31 -8.27 8.66
C LEU A 39 10.65 -8.37 10.15
N THR A 40 11.05 -7.24 10.74
CA THR A 40 11.41 -7.11 12.16
C THR A 40 10.30 -6.41 12.95
N ASP A 41 10.49 -6.22 14.25
CA ASP A 41 9.52 -5.49 15.08
C ASP A 41 9.53 -3.97 14.84
N ALA A 42 10.58 -3.45 14.21
CA ALA A 42 10.67 -2.04 13.82
C ALA A 42 9.56 -1.63 12.84
N PRO A 43 9.05 -0.39 12.93
CA PRO A 43 8.12 0.16 11.94
C PRO A 43 8.65 0.01 10.50
N THR A 44 7.85 -0.63 9.66
CA THR A 44 8.24 -1.00 8.30
C THR A 44 7.15 -0.64 7.32
N TRP A 45 7.47 0.17 6.31
CA TRP A 45 6.62 0.36 5.15
C TRP A 45 6.84 -0.75 4.13
N VAL A 46 5.76 -1.38 3.72
CA VAL A 46 5.74 -2.33 2.60
C VAL A 46 5.02 -1.64 1.45
N ILE A 47 5.66 -1.60 0.29
CA ILE A 47 5.20 -0.82 -0.87
C ILE A 47 5.26 -1.69 -2.12
N ASP A 48 4.15 -1.74 -2.86
CA ASP A 48 4.14 -2.20 -4.24
C ASP A 48 3.81 -1.01 -5.15
N PRO A 49 4.76 -0.55 -5.99
CA PRO A 49 4.53 0.59 -6.86
C PRO A 49 3.54 0.29 -7.99
N ILE A 50 3.41 -0.97 -8.44
CA ILE A 50 2.51 -1.39 -9.51
C ILE A 50 2.03 -2.82 -9.24
N ASP A 51 0.98 -2.94 -8.42
CA ASP A 51 0.24 -4.20 -8.33
C ASP A 51 -0.62 -4.37 -9.59
N GLY A 52 -0.61 -5.59 -10.13
CA GLY A 52 -1.21 -5.92 -11.42
C GLY A 52 -0.36 -5.55 -12.63
N THR A 53 0.96 -5.78 -12.60
CA THR A 53 1.90 -5.49 -13.71
C THR A 53 1.41 -5.99 -15.08
N MET A 54 0.80 -7.19 -15.14
CA MET A 54 0.21 -7.68 -16.40
C MET A 54 -0.96 -6.80 -16.88
N ASN A 55 -1.85 -6.39 -15.96
CA ASN A 55 -2.93 -5.47 -16.27
C ASN A 55 -2.39 -4.13 -16.75
N PHE A 56 -1.34 -3.62 -16.10
CA PHE A 56 -0.66 -2.39 -16.51
C PHE A 56 -0.08 -2.50 -17.93
N VAL A 57 0.65 -3.58 -18.23
CA VAL A 57 1.24 -3.83 -19.56
C VAL A 57 0.17 -3.93 -20.65
N HIS A 58 -0.97 -4.53 -20.34
CA HIS A 58 -2.09 -4.67 -21.28
C HIS A 58 -3.07 -3.49 -21.28
N GLY A 59 -2.82 -2.44 -20.49
CA GLY A 59 -3.70 -1.26 -20.41
C GLY A 59 -5.07 -1.54 -19.78
N LEU A 60 -5.20 -2.61 -18.99
CA LEU A 60 -6.42 -2.90 -18.24
C LEU A 60 -6.49 -2.02 -16.97
N PRO A 61 -7.68 -1.54 -16.57
CA PRO A 61 -7.84 -0.57 -15.49
C PRO A 61 -7.64 -1.17 -14.09
N TYR A 62 -7.22 -2.43 -13.98
CA TYR A 62 -7.09 -3.16 -12.71
C TYR A 62 -5.64 -3.18 -12.23
N THR A 63 -5.08 -1.99 -12.02
CA THR A 63 -3.73 -1.80 -11.49
C THR A 63 -3.75 -0.74 -10.40
N CYS A 64 -2.90 -0.89 -9.39
CA CYS A 64 -2.89 0.01 -8.25
C CYS A 64 -1.51 0.15 -7.63
N VAL A 65 -1.34 1.19 -6.82
CA VAL A 65 -0.25 1.33 -5.87
C VAL A 65 -0.75 0.80 -4.53
N SER A 66 0.03 -0.06 -3.87
CA SER A 66 -0.30 -0.53 -2.53
C SER A 66 0.77 -0.12 -1.51
N VAL A 67 0.34 0.29 -0.33
CA VAL A 67 1.20 0.73 0.76
C VAL A 67 0.65 0.22 2.09
N ALA A 68 1.49 -0.39 2.90
CA ALA A 68 1.13 -0.82 4.25
C ALA A 68 2.20 -0.39 5.27
N LEU A 69 1.76 0.00 6.47
CA LEU A 69 2.63 0.19 7.62
C LEU A 69 2.48 -1.00 8.56
N LEU A 70 3.59 -1.65 8.87
CA LEU A 70 3.66 -2.70 9.88
C LEU A 70 4.42 -2.17 11.10
N ILE A 71 3.90 -2.44 12.29
CA ILE A 71 4.55 -2.18 13.58
C ILE A 71 4.52 -3.48 14.37
N ASN A 72 5.66 -3.93 14.91
CA ASN A 72 5.76 -5.23 15.58
C ASN A 72 5.22 -6.38 14.70
N LYS A 73 5.49 -6.32 13.39
CA LYS A 73 5.02 -7.27 12.37
C LYS A 73 3.50 -7.35 12.19
N VAL A 74 2.74 -6.41 12.75
CA VAL A 74 1.28 -6.31 12.61
C VAL A 74 0.93 -5.16 11.68
N ALA A 75 0.01 -5.39 10.74
CA ALA A 75 -0.49 -4.35 9.86
C ALA A 75 -1.31 -3.31 10.66
N GLU A 76 -0.86 -2.06 10.63
CA GLU A 76 -1.49 -0.95 11.34
C GLU A 76 -2.24 -0.02 10.38
N ILE A 77 -1.70 0.20 9.18
CA ILE A 77 -2.30 1.02 8.11
C ILE A 77 -2.20 0.25 6.79
N GLY A 78 -3.25 0.32 5.97
CA GLY A 78 -3.26 -0.16 4.60
C GLY A 78 -3.87 0.88 3.67
N ILE A 79 -3.24 1.08 2.50
CA ILE A 79 -3.67 2.00 1.46
C ILE A 79 -3.54 1.27 0.12
N VAL A 80 -4.60 1.25 -0.67
CA VAL A 80 -4.57 0.76 -2.06
C VAL A 80 -5.21 1.81 -2.93
N TYR A 81 -4.46 2.30 -3.92
CA TYR A 81 -4.93 3.35 -4.81
C TYR A 81 -4.87 2.91 -6.26
N ASN A 82 -6.03 2.81 -6.89
CA ASN A 82 -6.15 2.63 -8.33
C ASN A 82 -6.38 4.00 -8.99
N PRO A 83 -5.38 4.58 -9.69
CA PRO A 83 -5.49 5.90 -10.29
C PRO A 83 -6.41 5.94 -11.52
N ILE A 84 -6.60 4.80 -12.20
CA ILE A 84 -7.43 4.73 -13.42
C ILE A 84 -8.91 4.75 -13.04
N MET A 85 -9.26 4.07 -11.94
CA MET A 85 -10.63 3.97 -11.43
C MET A 85 -10.95 5.04 -10.37
N GLU A 86 -9.99 5.87 -9.99
CA GLU A 86 -10.11 6.85 -8.89
C GLU A 86 -10.60 6.21 -7.59
N GLN A 87 -10.08 5.02 -7.27
CA GLN A 87 -10.44 4.27 -6.07
C GLN A 87 -9.31 4.30 -5.06
N LEU A 88 -9.54 4.99 -3.94
CA LEU A 88 -8.67 5.04 -2.78
C LEU A 88 -9.27 4.20 -1.65
N PHE A 89 -8.74 3.00 -1.49
CA PHE A 89 -9.02 2.16 -0.33
C PHE A 89 -8.05 2.52 0.79
N THR A 90 -8.58 2.73 1.99
CA THR A 90 -7.79 2.99 3.20
C THR A 90 -8.32 2.17 4.36
N ALA A 91 -7.42 1.70 5.22
CA ALA A 91 -7.80 1.05 6.45
C ALA A 91 -6.77 1.37 7.55
N ARG A 92 -7.25 1.47 8.78
CA ARG A 92 -6.40 1.53 9.97
C ARG A 92 -6.95 0.58 11.01
N LYS A 93 -6.05 -0.16 11.66
CA LYS A 93 -6.41 -1.12 12.70
C LYS A 93 -7.26 -0.45 13.78
N GLY A 94 -8.41 -1.04 14.07
CA GLY A 94 -9.39 -0.52 15.02
C GLY A 94 -10.19 0.70 14.56
N GLN A 95 -10.00 1.20 13.33
CA GLN A 95 -10.70 2.38 12.80
C GLN A 95 -11.54 2.10 11.55
N GLY A 96 -11.62 0.85 11.12
CA GLY A 96 -12.40 0.43 9.95
C GLY A 96 -11.66 0.58 8.62
N ALA A 97 -12.42 0.41 7.55
CA ALA A 97 -11.96 0.50 6.17
C ALA A 97 -12.87 1.42 5.36
N PHE A 98 -12.31 2.12 4.38
CA PHE A 98 -12.99 3.13 3.59
C PHE A 98 -12.61 3.02 2.11
N LEU A 99 -13.58 3.28 1.23
CA LEU A 99 -13.37 3.54 -0.20
C LEU A 99 -13.75 4.99 -0.47
N ASN A 100 -12.80 5.81 -0.93
CA ASN A 100 -13.01 7.23 -1.21
C ASN A 100 -13.63 7.99 -0.02
N GLY A 101 -13.22 7.62 1.21
CA GLY A 101 -13.72 8.21 2.46
C GLY A 101 -15.06 7.64 2.95
N ALA A 102 -15.77 6.85 2.15
CA ALA A 102 -16.99 6.17 2.59
C ALA A 102 -16.66 4.82 3.25
N PRO A 103 -17.27 4.48 4.41
CA PRO A 103 -17.00 3.22 5.10
C PRO A 103 -17.45 2.01 4.26
N ILE A 104 -16.66 0.93 4.30
CA ILE A 104 -16.94 -0.32 3.60
C ILE A 104 -16.91 -1.51 4.55
N HIS A 105 -17.69 -2.54 4.20
CA HIS A 105 -17.79 -3.79 4.95
C HIS A 105 -17.78 -4.98 3.99
N VAL A 106 -17.35 -6.13 4.50
CA VAL A 106 -17.49 -7.40 3.77
C VAL A 106 -18.96 -7.77 3.60
N SER A 107 -19.28 -8.59 2.61
CA SER A 107 -20.62 -9.14 2.46
C SER A 107 -20.95 -10.11 3.60
N ASN A 108 -22.24 -10.35 3.82
CA ASN A 108 -22.73 -11.34 4.79
C ASN A 108 -22.72 -12.78 4.24
N GLU A 109 -22.16 -12.98 3.04
CA GLU A 109 -22.04 -14.30 2.43
C GLU A 109 -21.08 -15.15 3.26
N LYS A 110 -21.56 -16.32 3.71
CA LYS A 110 -20.68 -17.31 4.31
C LYS A 110 -19.80 -17.87 3.19
N GLY A 111 -18.49 -17.75 3.32
CA GLY A 111 -17.53 -18.30 2.36
C GLY A 111 -17.88 -19.76 2.05
N LYS A 112 -17.99 -20.08 0.76
CA LYS A 112 -18.20 -21.45 0.28
C LYS A 112 -16.96 -22.30 0.49
#